data_AF-A0A257QF65-F1
#
_entry.id   AF-A0A257QF65-F1
#
_cell.length_a   1.000
_cell.length_b   1.000
_cell.length_c   1.000
_cell.angle_alpha   90.00
_cell.angle_beta   90.00
_cell.angle_gamma   90.00
#
_symmetry.space_group_name_H-M   'P 1'
#
loop_
_entity.id
_entity.type
_entity.pdbx_description
1 polymer ?
#
loop_
_entity_poly.entity_id
_entity_poly.type
_entity_poly.pdbx_seq_one_letter_code
_entity_poly.pdbx_strand_id
1 'polypeptide(L)'
;MLGADVPVKYIGTLGYPQIVPTFQHFAEQTNALSLANPGITYALEFEDGKIMQGLMAHFAEITYAQLIARVGEGALWDALSRADCIGIMNWTMMPHQSDILEQILIHGLSQIPPHPGRFFILDPADPQKRSRSDLLAYLKILARYEAFGKVILTVNLKEAGEIAAALGIQAEITGHSPDSLAQQARIIRQQLNIHCFVIHHSHCTAAATADGEAVGIEVPFCTVPKTSTGAGDHFNAGFALGELMGFTVREKLLMATATSGHYVRTATVPSWSAIDNFFDQWKNGTLI
;
A
#
# COMPACT_ATOMS: atom_id res chain seq x y z
N MET A 1 0.27 -10.92 -3.66
CA MET A 1 1.13 -11.68 -2.72
C MET A 1 0.74 -13.16 -2.66
N LEU A 2 -0.39 -13.53 -2.03
CA LEU A 2 -0.81 -14.94 -1.95
C LEU A 2 -1.01 -15.60 -3.33
N GLY A 3 -1.68 -14.93 -4.27
CA GLY A 3 -1.85 -15.46 -5.64
C GLY A 3 -0.55 -15.59 -6.45
N ALA A 4 0.57 -15.09 -5.92
CA ALA A 4 1.90 -15.21 -6.48
C ALA A 4 2.79 -16.17 -5.65
N ASP A 5 2.17 -16.98 -4.78
CA ASP A 5 2.82 -17.95 -3.90
C ASP A 5 3.89 -17.37 -2.96
N VAL A 6 3.78 -16.07 -2.65
CA VAL A 6 4.65 -15.45 -1.63
C VAL A 6 4.10 -15.78 -0.24
N PRO A 7 4.94 -16.31 0.68
CA PRO A 7 4.54 -16.51 2.06
C PRO A 7 4.13 -15.17 2.71
N VAL A 8 2.92 -15.13 3.27
CA VAL A 8 2.39 -13.92 3.93
C VAL A 8 2.13 -14.24 5.39
N LYS A 9 2.55 -13.34 6.28
CA LYS A 9 2.06 -13.27 7.65
C LYS A 9 1.15 -12.06 7.82
N TYR A 10 -0.12 -12.28 8.16
CA TYR A 10 -1.08 -11.19 8.32
C TYR A 10 -1.28 -10.84 9.81
N ILE A 11 -1.28 -9.55 10.13
CA ILE A 11 -1.66 -9.04 11.46
C ILE A 11 -2.71 -7.96 11.24
N GLY A 12 -3.92 -8.15 11.77
CA GLY A 12 -5.03 -7.23 11.51
C GLY A 12 -6.35 -7.66 12.11
N THR A 13 -7.47 -7.19 11.59
CA THR A 13 -8.78 -7.30 12.24
C THR A 13 -9.65 -8.40 11.63
N LEU A 14 -9.49 -9.65 12.08
CA LEU A 14 -10.22 -10.81 11.53
C LEU A 14 -11.28 -11.36 12.49
N GLY A 15 -11.50 -10.74 13.65
CA GLY A 15 -12.38 -11.23 14.72
C GLY A 15 -11.62 -11.47 16.02
N TYR A 16 -12.22 -11.13 17.15
CA TYR A 16 -11.64 -11.37 18.48
C TYR A 16 -12.74 -11.72 19.52
N PRO A 17 -12.53 -12.71 20.41
CA PRO A 17 -11.32 -13.54 20.59
C PRO A 17 -11.15 -14.65 19.55
N GLN A 18 -12.18 -14.90 18.73
CA GLN A 18 -12.14 -15.89 17.65
C GLN A 18 -12.23 -15.19 16.30
N ILE A 19 -11.49 -15.70 15.33
CA ILE A 19 -11.58 -15.27 13.93
C ILE A 19 -12.98 -15.63 13.41
N VAL A 20 -13.65 -14.66 12.79
CA VAL A 20 -15.01 -14.90 12.26
C VAL A 20 -14.96 -15.86 11.06
N PRO A 21 -16.02 -16.66 10.82
CA PRO A 21 -16.01 -17.70 9.79
C PRO A 21 -15.54 -17.25 8.41
N THR A 22 -15.93 -16.04 7.99
CA THR A 22 -15.57 -15.47 6.68
C THR A 22 -14.05 -15.36 6.45
N PHE A 23 -13.25 -15.23 7.52
CA PHE A 23 -11.80 -15.04 7.41
C PHE A 23 -10.99 -16.27 7.80
N GLN A 24 -11.61 -17.40 8.15
CA GLN A 24 -10.88 -18.60 8.62
C GLN A 24 -9.88 -19.11 7.58
N HIS A 25 -10.33 -19.29 6.34
CA HIS A 25 -9.45 -19.77 5.27
C HIS A 25 -8.27 -18.83 5.01
N PHE A 26 -8.53 -17.52 4.97
CA PHE A 26 -7.49 -16.51 4.81
C PHE A 26 -6.50 -16.52 5.99
N ALA A 27 -7.00 -16.67 7.21
CA ALA A 27 -6.18 -16.72 8.41
C ALA A 27 -5.24 -17.93 8.43
N GLU A 28 -5.73 -19.10 7.99
CA GLU A 28 -4.92 -20.31 7.86
C GLU A 28 -3.81 -20.13 6.81
N GLN A 29 -4.16 -19.60 5.62
CA GLN A 29 -3.20 -19.37 4.54
C GLN A 29 -2.11 -18.34 4.89
N THR A 30 -2.39 -17.42 5.80
CA THR A 30 -1.48 -16.32 6.16
C THR A 30 -0.91 -16.45 7.57
N ASN A 31 -1.12 -17.57 8.25
CA ASN A 31 -0.77 -17.74 9.66
C ASN A 31 -1.13 -16.48 10.50
N ALA A 32 -2.35 -16.01 10.32
CA ALA A 32 -2.76 -14.67 10.74
C ALA A 32 -2.82 -14.53 12.25
N LEU A 33 -2.53 -13.32 12.73
CA LEU A 33 -2.75 -12.90 14.11
C LEU A 33 -3.83 -11.82 14.13
N SER A 34 -4.97 -12.14 14.76
CA SER A 34 -6.12 -11.23 14.80
C SER A 34 -6.07 -10.31 16.01
N LEU A 35 -6.22 -9.02 15.75
CA LEU A 35 -6.12 -7.94 16.73
C LEU A 35 -7.45 -7.44 17.23
N ALA A 36 -8.53 -7.49 16.45
CA ALA A 36 -9.85 -6.97 16.82
C ALA A 36 -10.93 -7.51 15.88
N ASN A 37 -12.18 -7.13 16.14
CA ASN A 37 -13.28 -7.37 15.21
C ASN A 37 -13.08 -6.61 13.90
N PRO A 38 -13.48 -7.20 12.75
CA PRO A 38 -13.34 -6.56 11.45
C PRO A 38 -14.22 -5.31 11.35
N GLY A 39 -13.77 -4.36 10.54
CA GLY A 39 -14.64 -3.28 10.06
C GLY A 39 -15.66 -3.83 9.06
N ILE A 40 -16.88 -3.30 9.08
CA ILE A 40 -17.92 -3.67 8.11
C ILE A 40 -18.21 -2.46 7.24
N THR A 41 -18.20 -2.63 5.92
CA THR A 41 -18.65 -1.60 4.99
C THR A 41 -19.85 -2.10 4.21
N TYR A 42 -20.96 -1.37 4.29
CA TYR A 42 -22.08 -1.54 3.38
C TYR A 42 -21.83 -0.69 2.13
N ALA A 43 -21.61 -1.35 0.99
CA ALA A 43 -21.45 -0.69 -0.30
C ALA A 43 -22.74 -0.87 -1.12
N LEU A 44 -23.38 0.25 -1.44
CA LEU A 44 -24.52 0.31 -2.34
C LEU A 44 -24.01 0.87 -3.67
N GLU A 45 -24.00 0.03 -4.71
CA GLU A 45 -23.49 0.40 -6.04
C GLU A 45 -24.67 0.71 -6.99
N PHE A 46 -24.53 1.80 -7.73
CA PHE A 46 -25.47 2.32 -8.73
C PHE A 46 -24.74 2.52 -10.06
N GLU A 47 -25.48 2.75 -11.14
CA GLU A 47 -24.88 2.97 -12.47
C GLU A 47 -24.03 4.25 -12.54
N ASP A 48 -24.34 5.25 -11.71
CA ASP A 48 -23.69 6.57 -11.69
C ASP A 48 -22.77 6.79 -10.47
N GLY A 49 -22.63 5.79 -9.59
CA GLY A 49 -21.79 5.94 -8.40
C GLY A 49 -21.98 4.87 -7.35
N LYS A 50 -21.45 5.12 -6.16
CA LYS A 50 -21.59 4.23 -5.01
C LYS A 50 -21.66 5.00 -3.70
N ILE A 51 -22.42 4.46 -2.75
CA ILE A 51 -22.49 4.91 -1.36
C ILE A 51 -21.83 3.84 -0.49
N MET A 52 -20.89 4.24 0.37
CA MET A 52 -20.16 3.33 1.26
C MET A 52 -20.33 3.78 2.71
N GLN A 53 -21.01 2.98 3.53
CA GLN A 53 -21.19 3.22 4.96
C GLN A 53 -20.31 2.28 5.77
N GLY A 54 -19.31 2.82 6.45
CA GLY A 54 -18.37 2.07 7.28
C GLY A 54 -18.78 2.03 8.76
N LEU A 55 -18.79 0.83 9.33
CA LEU A 55 -18.89 0.54 10.77
C LEU A 55 -17.52 0.07 11.25
N MET A 56 -16.74 1.00 11.81
CA MET A 56 -15.31 0.79 12.10
C MET A 56 -14.90 1.27 13.50
N ALA A 57 -15.87 1.41 14.41
CA ALA A 57 -15.64 1.92 15.77
C ALA A 57 -14.56 1.11 16.52
N HIS A 58 -14.49 -0.20 16.28
CA HIS A 58 -13.52 -1.10 16.91
C HIS A 58 -12.06 -0.79 16.56
N PHE A 59 -11.78 -0.02 15.50
CA PHE A 59 -10.40 0.36 15.18
C PHE A 59 -9.79 1.31 16.21
N ALA A 60 -10.61 2.01 17.01
CA ALA A 60 -10.15 2.79 18.15
C ALA A 60 -9.59 1.92 19.29
N GLU A 61 -9.94 0.63 19.35
CA GLU A 61 -9.39 -0.29 20.36
C GLU A 61 -7.95 -0.74 20.03
N ILE A 62 -7.51 -0.53 18.78
CA ILE A 62 -6.21 -1.01 18.31
C ILE A 62 -5.14 0.00 18.71
N THR A 63 -4.53 -0.22 19.87
CA THR A 63 -3.38 0.53 20.40
C THR A 63 -2.13 -0.33 20.39
N TYR A 64 -0.94 0.27 20.60
CA TYR A 64 0.29 -0.50 20.76
C TYR A 64 0.21 -1.51 21.92
N ALA A 65 -0.38 -1.10 23.05
CA ALA A 65 -0.58 -1.99 24.19
C ALA A 65 -1.45 -3.21 23.84
N GLN A 66 -2.53 -3.01 23.07
CA GLN A 66 -3.38 -4.11 22.61
C GLN A 66 -2.70 -4.98 21.56
N LEU A 67 -1.91 -4.40 20.66
CA LEU A 67 -1.06 -5.14 19.72
C LEU A 67 -0.15 -6.11 20.49
N ILE A 68 0.62 -5.60 21.46
CA ILE A 68 1.52 -6.45 22.26
C ILE A 68 0.75 -7.48 23.09
N ALA A 69 -0.38 -7.12 23.69
CA ALA A 69 -1.17 -8.04 24.50
C ALA A 69 -1.76 -9.21 23.68
N ARG A 70 -2.16 -8.97 22.42
CA ARG A 70 -2.86 -9.97 21.59
C ARG A 70 -1.91 -10.76 20.68
N VAL A 71 -0.91 -10.10 20.10
CA VAL A 71 0.09 -10.75 19.23
C VAL A 71 1.21 -11.37 20.04
N GLY A 72 1.59 -10.74 21.15
CA GLY A 72 2.79 -11.08 21.91
C GLY A 72 4.02 -10.39 21.32
N GLU A 73 4.78 -9.73 22.19
CA GLU A 73 5.97 -8.96 21.81
C GLU A 73 6.98 -9.80 21.00
N GLY A 74 7.35 -10.98 21.52
CA GLY A 74 8.29 -11.87 20.85
C GLY A 74 7.81 -12.31 19.46
N ALA A 75 6.53 -12.64 19.30
CA ALA A 75 5.97 -13.07 18.02
C ALA A 75 5.91 -11.95 16.99
N LEU A 76 5.73 -10.70 17.43
CA LEU A 76 5.77 -9.51 16.58
C LEU A 76 7.20 -9.25 16.08
N TRP A 77 8.18 -9.23 16.98
CA TRP A 77 9.59 -9.01 16.62
C TRP A 77 10.14 -10.12 15.74
N ASP A 78 9.75 -11.36 16.02
CA ASP A 78 10.08 -12.53 15.23
C ASP A 78 9.45 -12.49 13.82
N ALA A 79 8.25 -11.94 13.67
CA ALA A 79 7.64 -11.70 12.36
C ALA A 79 8.37 -10.60 11.58
N LEU A 80 8.63 -9.46 12.22
CA LEU A 80 9.29 -8.31 11.59
C LEU A 80 10.73 -8.62 11.23
N SER A 81 11.45 -9.37 12.07
CA SER A 81 12.87 -9.70 11.85
C SER A 81 13.10 -10.55 10.62
N ARG A 82 12.16 -11.41 10.23
CA ARG A 82 12.27 -12.30 9.05
C ARG A 82 11.62 -11.75 7.78
N ALA A 83 10.93 -10.63 7.86
CA ALA A 83 10.21 -10.10 6.72
C ALA A 83 11.14 -9.31 5.78
N ASP A 84 11.17 -9.73 4.51
CA ASP A 84 11.77 -8.96 3.40
C ASP A 84 10.91 -7.74 3.04
N CYS A 85 9.59 -7.90 3.10
CA CYS A 85 8.59 -6.87 2.80
C CYS A 85 7.62 -6.72 3.96
N ILE A 86 7.44 -5.49 4.44
CA ILE A 86 6.46 -5.16 5.49
C ILE A 86 5.46 -4.15 4.94
N GLY A 87 4.20 -4.59 4.80
CA GLY A 87 3.10 -3.73 4.36
C GLY A 87 2.39 -3.06 5.53
N ILE A 88 2.26 -1.74 5.50
CA ILE A 88 1.51 -0.96 6.49
C ILE A 88 0.44 -0.15 5.76
N MET A 89 -0.82 -0.55 5.92
CA MET A 89 -1.93 -0.02 5.13
C MET A 89 -2.94 0.73 6.01
N ASN A 90 -3.77 1.56 5.37
CA ASN A 90 -4.96 2.18 5.94
C ASN A 90 -4.72 3.09 7.15
N TRP A 91 -3.60 3.85 7.14
CA TRP A 91 -3.25 4.82 8.18
C TRP A 91 -4.43 5.64 8.68
N THR A 92 -5.19 6.22 7.76
CA THR A 92 -6.30 7.13 8.07
C THR A 92 -7.39 6.49 8.91
N MET A 93 -7.61 5.19 8.75
CA MET A 93 -8.71 4.45 9.38
C MET A 93 -8.43 4.02 10.82
N MET A 94 -7.16 3.96 11.25
CA MET A 94 -6.76 3.45 12.57
C MET A 94 -6.22 4.57 13.47
N PRO A 95 -7.00 5.13 14.41
CA PRO A 95 -6.67 6.35 15.14
C PRO A 95 -5.27 6.35 15.78
N HIS A 96 -4.84 5.21 16.31
CA HIS A 96 -3.57 5.07 17.02
C HIS A 96 -2.41 4.57 16.16
N GLN A 97 -2.57 4.47 14.83
CA GLN A 97 -1.53 3.87 13.98
C GLN A 97 -0.23 4.67 13.97
N SER A 98 -0.26 6.01 14.08
CA SER A 98 0.98 6.79 14.22
C SER A 98 1.74 6.43 15.50
N ASP A 99 1.04 6.28 16.62
CA ASP A 99 1.64 5.84 17.89
C ASP A 99 2.18 4.42 17.77
N ILE A 100 1.41 3.48 17.21
CA ILE A 100 1.87 2.10 16.96
C ILE A 100 3.18 2.09 16.15
N LEU A 101 3.25 2.88 15.08
CA LEU A 101 4.45 2.95 14.24
C LEU A 101 5.65 3.54 14.97
N GLU A 102 5.43 4.55 15.82
CA GLU A 102 6.47 5.13 16.68
C GLU A 102 6.99 4.10 17.69
N GLN A 103 6.09 3.37 18.34
CA GLN A 103 6.45 2.34 19.33
C GLN A 103 7.18 1.15 18.67
N ILE A 104 6.76 0.73 17.46
CA ILE A 104 7.46 -0.30 16.68
C ILE A 104 8.89 0.14 16.33
N LEU A 105 9.11 1.42 15.98
CA LEU A 105 10.46 1.93 15.75
C LEU A 105 11.32 1.85 17.03
N ILE A 106 10.78 2.35 18.15
CA ILE A 106 11.52 2.50 19.41
C ILE A 106 11.81 1.15 20.05
N HIS A 107 10.84 0.25 20.11
CA HIS A 107 10.94 -1.00 20.86
C HIS A 107 11.21 -2.23 20.00
N GLY A 108 10.86 -2.18 18.71
CA GLY A 108 10.95 -3.32 17.80
C GLY A 108 12.14 -3.24 16.87
N LEU A 109 12.03 -2.39 15.84
CA LEU A 109 13.01 -2.30 14.78
C LEU A 109 14.41 -1.92 15.29
N SER A 110 14.49 -1.12 16.36
CA SER A 110 15.77 -0.77 17.01
C SER A 110 16.46 -1.94 17.71
N GLN A 111 15.74 -3.01 18.03
CA GLN A 111 16.22 -4.15 18.83
C GLN A 111 16.46 -5.40 17.99
N ILE A 112 15.94 -5.47 16.76
CA ILE A 112 16.14 -6.62 15.87
C ILE A 112 17.35 -6.40 14.96
N PRO A 113 18.03 -7.49 14.54
CA PRO A 113 19.17 -7.38 13.64
C PRO A 113 18.81 -6.66 12.33
N PRO A 114 19.75 -5.89 11.74
CA PRO A 114 19.58 -5.36 10.40
C PRO A 114 19.27 -6.47 9.40
N HIS A 115 18.33 -6.22 8.50
CA HIS A 115 17.96 -7.16 7.44
C HIS A 115 18.22 -6.49 6.09
N PRO A 116 19.37 -6.78 5.45
CA PRO A 116 19.68 -6.27 4.13
C PRO A 116 18.55 -6.58 3.15
N GLY A 117 18.19 -5.62 2.31
CA GLY A 117 17.12 -5.79 1.32
C GLY A 117 15.69 -5.60 1.86
N ARG A 118 15.49 -5.45 3.17
CA ARG A 118 14.15 -5.17 3.72
C ARG A 118 13.59 -3.86 3.15
N PHE A 119 12.30 -3.87 2.83
CA PHE A 119 11.56 -2.66 2.52
C PHE A 119 10.19 -2.63 3.20
N PHE A 120 9.70 -1.40 3.38
CA PHE A 120 8.37 -1.09 3.88
C PHE A 120 7.57 -0.50 2.74
N ILE A 121 6.37 -1.03 2.48
CA ILE A 121 5.43 -0.45 1.54
C ILE A 121 4.22 0.09 2.32
N LEU A 122 3.90 1.36 2.10
CA LEU A 122 2.87 2.06 2.86
C LEU A 122 1.85 2.71 1.95
N ASP A 123 0.59 2.57 2.34
CA ASP A 123 -0.56 3.24 1.74
C ASP A 123 -1.40 3.86 2.88
N PRO A 124 -1.47 5.19 2.99
CA PRO A 124 -2.20 5.85 4.06
C PRO A 124 -3.73 5.75 3.93
N ALA A 125 -4.26 5.31 2.78
CA ALA A 125 -5.58 5.65 2.27
C ALA A 125 -5.81 7.18 2.28
N ASP A 126 -7.05 7.66 2.19
CA ASP A 126 -7.44 9.07 1.97
C ASP A 126 -6.98 10.05 3.08
N PRO A 127 -5.86 10.79 2.90
CA PRO A 127 -5.27 11.63 3.95
C PRO A 127 -6.18 12.76 4.44
N GLN A 128 -7.13 13.23 3.63
CA GLN A 128 -8.17 14.20 3.99
C GLN A 128 -9.00 13.84 5.24
N LYS A 129 -9.03 12.56 5.63
CA LYS A 129 -9.72 12.11 6.85
C LYS A 129 -9.00 12.48 8.14
N ARG A 130 -7.79 13.06 8.05
CA ARG A 130 -6.98 13.47 9.20
C ARG A 130 -6.51 14.91 9.07
N SER A 131 -6.11 15.47 10.21
CA SER A 131 -5.58 16.82 10.23
C SER A 131 -4.26 16.92 9.46
N ARG A 132 -3.97 18.10 8.90
CA ARG A 132 -2.66 18.36 8.27
C ARG A 132 -1.49 18.09 9.23
N SER A 133 -1.64 18.41 10.50
CA SER A 133 -0.62 18.13 11.52
C SER A 133 -0.38 16.65 11.72
N ASP A 134 -1.44 15.82 11.71
CA ASP A 134 -1.31 14.37 11.84
C ASP A 134 -0.63 13.78 10.61
N LEU A 135 -0.95 14.25 9.41
CA LEU A 135 -0.30 13.82 8.17
C LEU A 135 1.19 14.16 8.20
N LEU A 136 1.56 15.38 8.58
CA LEU A 136 2.96 15.76 8.69
C LEU A 136 3.72 14.96 9.77
N ALA A 137 3.07 14.66 10.90
CA ALA A 137 3.65 13.80 11.93
C ALA A 137 3.87 12.37 11.42
N TYR A 138 2.88 11.80 10.74
CA TYR A 138 2.96 10.48 10.12
C TYR A 138 4.10 10.39 9.09
N LEU A 139 4.19 11.36 8.17
CA LEU A 139 5.25 11.41 7.15
C LEU A 139 6.66 11.48 7.78
N LYS A 140 6.82 12.21 8.89
CA LYS A 140 8.09 12.25 9.66
C LYS A 140 8.43 10.90 10.31
N ILE A 141 7.42 10.17 10.80
CA ILE A 141 7.60 8.81 11.32
C ILE A 141 8.10 7.91 10.19
N LEU A 142 7.49 7.96 9.01
CA LEU A 142 7.87 7.14 7.87
C LEU A 142 9.32 7.37 7.44
N ALA A 143 9.77 8.62 7.38
CA ALA A 143 11.16 8.93 7.03
C ALA A 143 12.18 8.26 7.97
N ARG A 144 11.82 7.99 9.23
CA ARG A 144 12.70 7.29 10.18
C ARG A 144 12.77 5.78 9.97
N TYR A 145 11.80 5.19 9.27
CA TYR A 145 11.86 3.77 8.90
C TYR A 145 13.01 3.48 7.91
N GLU A 146 13.50 4.49 7.18
CA GLU A 146 14.68 4.36 6.29
C GLU A 146 15.92 3.80 6.99
N ALA A 147 16.06 4.03 8.30
CA ALA A 147 17.16 3.48 9.08
C ALA A 147 17.13 1.94 9.19
N PHE A 148 15.99 1.31 8.90
CA PHE A 148 15.74 -0.12 9.10
C PHE A 148 15.37 -0.86 7.81
N GLY A 149 15.21 -0.14 6.70
CA GLY A 149 14.82 -0.68 5.40
C GLY A 149 14.30 0.43 4.48
N LYS A 150 14.24 0.15 3.18
CA LYS A 150 13.77 1.12 2.18
C LYS A 150 12.30 1.46 2.41
N VAL A 151 11.91 2.73 2.40
CA VAL A 151 10.51 3.15 2.51
C VAL A 151 9.93 3.46 1.13
N ILE A 152 8.86 2.76 0.79
CA ILE A 152 8.08 2.92 -0.43
C ILE A 152 6.70 3.45 -0.04
N LEU A 153 6.42 4.72 -0.33
CA LEU A 153 5.11 5.31 -0.13
C LEU A 153 4.36 5.32 -1.45
N THR A 154 3.22 4.62 -1.49
CA THR A 154 2.38 4.47 -2.68
C THR A 154 1.01 5.09 -2.42
N VAL A 155 0.59 5.95 -3.34
CA VAL A 155 -0.63 6.75 -3.21
C VAL A 155 -1.26 6.98 -4.58
N ASN A 156 -2.56 7.28 -4.60
CA ASN A 156 -3.18 7.75 -5.82
C ASN A 156 -2.85 9.23 -6.10
N LEU A 157 -3.19 9.72 -7.30
CA LEU A 157 -2.92 11.11 -7.70
C LEU A 157 -3.56 12.17 -6.79
N LYS A 158 -4.78 11.95 -6.28
CA LYS A 158 -5.45 12.88 -5.37
C LYS A 158 -4.67 12.99 -4.06
N GLU A 159 -4.31 11.84 -3.49
CA GLU A 159 -3.55 11.74 -2.23
C GLU A 159 -2.14 12.30 -2.36
N ALA A 160 -1.48 12.12 -3.50
CA ALA A 160 -0.21 12.78 -3.82
C ALA A 160 -0.35 14.31 -3.77
N GLY A 161 -1.44 14.85 -4.32
CA GLY A 161 -1.76 16.28 -4.24
C GLY A 161 -1.99 16.78 -2.81
N GLU A 162 -2.61 15.97 -1.95
CA GLU A 162 -2.83 16.27 -0.53
C GLU A 162 -1.53 16.26 0.27
N ILE A 163 -0.65 15.28 0.02
CA ILE A 163 0.69 15.23 0.61
C ILE A 163 1.49 16.45 0.17
N ALA A 164 1.48 16.78 -1.12
CA ALA A 164 2.14 17.97 -1.65
C ALA A 164 1.62 19.28 -1.01
N ALA A 165 0.29 19.38 -0.78
CA ALA A 165 -0.33 20.50 -0.07
C ALA A 165 0.18 20.60 1.37
N ALA A 166 0.22 19.47 2.07
CA ALA A 166 0.71 19.41 3.43
C ALA A 166 2.16 19.86 3.54
N LEU A 167 2.99 19.45 2.57
CA LEU A 167 4.41 19.80 2.46
C LEU A 167 4.68 21.22 1.91
N GLY A 168 3.67 21.89 1.32
CA GLY A 168 3.80 23.25 0.79
C GLY A 168 4.45 23.37 -0.59
N ILE A 169 4.44 22.30 -1.40
CA ILE A 169 5.13 22.21 -2.70
C ILE A 169 4.19 22.18 -3.93
N GLN A 170 2.91 22.51 -3.76
CA GLN A 170 1.91 22.41 -4.83
C GLN A 170 2.23 23.24 -6.07
N ALA A 171 2.84 24.41 -5.91
CA ALA A 171 3.17 25.28 -7.04
C ALA A 171 4.20 24.65 -8.00
N GLU A 172 4.94 23.62 -7.55
CA GLU A 172 5.95 22.91 -8.33
C GLU A 172 5.40 21.68 -9.06
N ILE A 173 4.12 21.34 -8.83
CA ILE A 173 3.47 20.11 -9.29
C ILE A 173 2.39 20.49 -10.30
N THR A 174 2.60 20.12 -11.56
CA THR A 174 1.65 20.37 -12.65
C THR A 174 1.54 19.16 -13.58
N GLY A 175 0.41 19.03 -14.28
CA GLY A 175 0.21 18.06 -15.36
C GLY A 175 -0.22 16.65 -14.94
N HIS A 176 -0.67 15.88 -15.95
CA HIS A 176 -1.16 14.50 -15.81
C HIS A 176 -0.50 13.52 -16.81
N SER A 177 0.64 13.88 -17.40
CA SER A 177 1.39 12.98 -18.28
C SER A 177 2.32 12.07 -17.46
N PRO A 178 2.82 10.96 -18.03
CA PRO A 178 3.83 10.13 -17.38
C PRO A 178 5.03 10.92 -16.87
N ASP A 179 5.59 11.81 -17.70
CA ASP A 179 6.74 12.64 -17.34
C ASP A 179 6.42 13.63 -16.21
N SER A 180 5.23 14.24 -16.25
CA SER A 180 4.83 15.18 -15.21
C SER A 180 4.62 14.47 -13.88
N LEU A 181 3.98 13.30 -13.86
CA LEU A 181 3.84 12.49 -12.65
C LEU A 181 5.20 12.01 -12.11
N ALA A 182 6.14 11.63 -12.99
CA ALA A 182 7.49 11.24 -12.57
C ALA A 182 8.22 12.40 -11.87
N GLN A 183 8.07 13.62 -12.39
CA GLN A 183 8.62 14.81 -11.75
C GLN A 183 7.93 15.11 -10.42
N GLN A 184 6.61 15.00 -10.32
CA GLN A 184 5.87 15.18 -9.06
C GLN A 184 6.34 14.17 -8.00
N ALA A 185 6.43 12.88 -8.37
CA ALA A 185 6.92 11.83 -7.49
C ALA A 185 8.35 12.12 -7.01
N ARG A 186 9.22 12.64 -7.89
CA ARG A 186 10.59 13.04 -7.54
C ARG A 186 10.61 14.14 -6.49
N ILE A 187 9.87 15.23 -6.72
CA ILE A 187 9.83 16.39 -5.80
C ILE A 187 9.31 15.95 -4.42
N ILE A 188 8.19 15.22 -4.38
CA ILE A 188 7.61 14.74 -3.11
C ILE A 188 8.59 13.80 -2.40
N ARG A 189 9.17 12.83 -3.10
CA ARG A 189 10.15 11.89 -2.54
C ARG A 189 11.34 12.59 -1.93
N GLN A 190 11.89 13.61 -2.62
CA GLN A 190 13.01 14.40 -2.12
C GLN A 190 12.63 15.16 -0.84
N GLN A 191 11.45 15.76 -0.80
CA GLN A 191 10.96 16.49 0.37
C GLN A 191 10.71 15.56 1.58
N LEU A 192 10.28 14.33 1.33
CA LEU A 192 10.08 13.31 2.36
C LEU A 192 11.37 12.61 2.79
N ASN A 193 12.42 12.67 1.96
CA ASN A 193 13.68 11.96 2.14
C ASN A 193 13.48 10.44 2.37
N ILE A 194 12.71 9.81 1.48
CA ILE A 194 12.43 8.35 1.48
C ILE A 194 12.99 7.69 0.22
N HIS A 195 13.05 6.35 0.23
CA HIS A 195 13.62 5.55 -0.84
C HIS A 195 12.80 5.63 -2.12
N CYS A 196 11.48 5.49 -2.05
CA CYS A 196 10.62 5.53 -3.22
C CYS A 196 9.27 6.19 -2.93
N PHE A 197 8.80 7.02 -3.85
CA PHE A 197 7.44 7.54 -3.87
C PHE A 197 6.77 7.13 -5.18
N VAL A 198 5.57 6.58 -5.08
CA VAL A 198 4.81 6.02 -6.22
C VAL A 198 3.46 6.71 -6.30
N ILE A 199 3.11 7.17 -7.50
CA ILE A 199 1.81 7.77 -7.82
C ILE A 199 1.11 6.84 -8.81
N HIS A 200 -0.04 6.31 -8.43
CA HIS A 200 -0.89 5.54 -9.34
C HIS A 200 -2.14 6.31 -9.74
N HIS A 201 -2.48 6.23 -11.03
CA HIS A 201 -3.66 6.86 -11.61
C HIS A 201 -4.17 5.99 -12.78
N SER A 202 -5.42 6.19 -13.19
CA SER A 202 -6.08 5.34 -14.19
C SER A 202 -5.52 5.48 -15.61
N HIS A 203 -4.80 6.57 -15.90
CA HIS A 203 -4.22 6.87 -17.21
C HIS A 203 -2.70 6.78 -17.26
N CYS A 204 -2.05 6.96 -16.11
CA CYS A 204 -0.60 7.00 -16.01
C CYS A 204 -0.19 6.66 -14.58
N THR A 205 1.02 6.16 -14.42
CA THR A 205 1.61 5.94 -13.10
C THR A 205 3.07 6.31 -13.17
N ALA A 206 3.64 6.74 -12.05
CA ALA A 206 5.03 7.04 -11.97
C ALA A 206 5.61 6.69 -10.61
N ALA A 207 6.93 6.49 -10.59
CA ALA A 207 7.69 6.32 -9.37
C ALA A 207 9.01 7.08 -9.47
N ALA A 208 9.51 7.55 -8.34
CA ALA A 208 10.85 8.12 -8.22
C ALA A 208 11.60 7.51 -7.04
N THR A 209 12.88 7.22 -7.22
CA THR A 209 13.72 6.50 -6.25
C THR A 209 14.93 7.31 -5.80
N ALA A 210 15.47 7.00 -4.62
CA ALA A 210 16.57 7.72 -3.97
C ALA A 210 17.84 7.81 -4.83
N ASP A 211 18.12 6.80 -5.66
CA ASP A 211 19.22 6.73 -6.63
C ASP A 211 19.11 7.72 -7.80
N GLY A 212 18.00 8.44 -7.91
CA GLY A 212 17.80 9.50 -8.89
C GLY A 212 16.93 9.11 -10.08
N GLU A 213 16.48 7.85 -10.18
CA GLU A 213 15.50 7.47 -11.21
C GLU A 213 14.14 8.12 -10.93
N ALA A 214 13.48 8.54 -12.01
CA ALA A 214 12.10 9.01 -12.01
C ALA A 214 11.49 8.56 -13.33
N VAL A 215 10.51 7.65 -13.25
CA VAL A 215 9.94 6.97 -14.42
C VAL A 215 8.43 7.08 -14.37
N GLY A 216 7.83 7.52 -15.47
CA GLY A 216 6.41 7.42 -15.73
C GLY A 216 6.11 6.42 -16.84
N ILE A 217 4.95 5.77 -16.76
CA ILE A 217 4.38 4.98 -17.84
C ILE A 217 2.90 5.31 -18.04
N GLU A 218 2.41 5.07 -19.25
CA GLU A 218 0.98 5.05 -19.52
C GLU A 218 0.36 3.80 -18.91
N VAL A 219 -0.92 3.91 -18.54
CA VAL A 219 -1.74 2.80 -18.01
C VAL A 219 -2.85 2.51 -19.02
N PRO A 220 -3.15 1.24 -19.33
CA PRO A 220 -4.21 0.91 -20.27
C PRO A 220 -5.58 1.13 -19.60
N PHE A 221 -6.15 2.30 -19.83
CA PHE A 221 -7.42 2.73 -19.23
C PHE A 221 -8.54 1.71 -19.45
N CYS A 222 -9.26 1.36 -18.40
CA CYS A 222 -10.43 0.49 -18.45
C CYS A 222 -11.70 1.35 -18.47
N THR A 223 -12.37 1.38 -19.62
CA THR A 223 -13.58 2.19 -19.81
C THR A 223 -14.77 1.65 -19.02
N VAL A 224 -14.86 0.32 -18.88
CA VAL A 224 -15.96 -0.36 -18.17
C VAL A 224 -15.35 -1.35 -17.16
N PRO A 225 -14.83 -0.86 -16.01
CA PRO A 225 -14.27 -1.74 -14.99
C PRO A 225 -15.35 -2.59 -14.35
N LYS A 226 -15.07 -3.88 -14.14
CA LYS A 226 -15.94 -4.76 -13.35
C LYS A 226 -15.90 -4.40 -11.87
N THR A 227 -14.75 -3.91 -11.39
CA THR A 227 -14.63 -3.26 -10.09
C THR A 227 -13.47 -2.27 -10.10
N SER A 228 -13.61 -1.18 -9.35
CA SER A 228 -12.52 -0.23 -9.07
C SER A 228 -12.04 -0.29 -7.61
N THR A 229 -12.84 -0.91 -6.74
CA THR A 229 -12.53 -1.03 -5.32
C THR A 229 -11.43 -2.08 -5.13
N GLY A 230 -10.32 -1.70 -4.50
CA GLY A 230 -9.14 -2.55 -4.31
C GLY A 230 -8.14 -2.52 -5.47
N ALA A 231 -8.33 -1.67 -6.48
CA ALA A 231 -7.36 -1.51 -7.57
C ALA A 231 -5.98 -1.04 -7.07
N GLY A 232 -5.96 -0.13 -6.09
CA GLY A 232 -4.74 0.34 -5.42
C GLY A 232 -4.02 -0.79 -4.67
N ASP A 233 -4.75 -1.62 -3.92
CA ASP A 233 -4.16 -2.77 -3.21
C ASP A 233 -3.45 -3.74 -4.16
N HIS A 234 -4.07 -4.01 -5.33
CA HIS A 234 -3.48 -4.87 -6.36
C HIS A 234 -2.28 -4.20 -7.04
N PHE A 235 -2.34 -2.88 -7.25
CA PHE A 235 -1.19 -2.12 -7.73
C PHE A 235 -0.01 -2.21 -6.75
N ASN A 236 -0.26 -1.93 -5.47
CA ASN A 236 0.73 -1.99 -4.40
C ASN A 236 1.35 -3.39 -4.27
N ALA A 237 0.53 -4.44 -4.37
CA ALA A 237 1.00 -5.82 -4.37
C ALA A 237 1.88 -6.14 -5.58
N GLY A 238 1.51 -5.71 -6.79
CA GLY A 238 2.34 -5.90 -7.98
C GLY A 238 3.66 -5.13 -7.92
N PHE A 239 3.65 -3.91 -7.37
CA PHE A 239 4.87 -3.13 -7.16
C PHE A 239 5.79 -3.81 -6.14
N ALA A 240 5.24 -4.28 -5.01
CA ALA A 240 5.98 -5.00 -3.99
C ALA A 240 6.58 -6.32 -4.52
N LEU A 241 5.85 -7.06 -5.37
CA LEU A 241 6.39 -8.25 -6.03
C LEU A 241 7.59 -7.90 -6.91
N GLY A 242 7.50 -6.83 -7.70
CA GLY A 242 8.63 -6.37 -8.51
C GLY A 242 9.84 -5.95 -7.66
N GLU A 243 9.63 -5.31 -6.50
CA GLU A 243 10.73 -4.99 -5.58
C GLU A 243 11.38 -6.26 -5.01
N LEU A 244 10.59 -7.26 -4.59
CA LEU A 244 11.11 -8.57 -4.14
C LEU A 244 11.92 -9.30 -5.22
N MET A 245 11.53 -9.13 -6.49
CA MET A 245 12.21 -9.74 -7.64
C MET A 245 13.44 -8.95 -8.13
N GLY A 246 13.73 -7.79 -7.54
CA GLY A 246 14.86 -6.94 -7.93
C GLY A 246 14.69 -6.25 -9.28
N PHE A 247 13.44 -5.99 -9.70
CA PHE A 247 13.13 -5.32 -10.95
C PHE A 247 13.51 -3.84 -10.96
N THR A 248 13.77 -3.31 -12.15
CA THR A 248 13.95 -1.88 -12.38
C THR A 248 12.67 -1.10 -12.04
N VAL A 249 12.77 0.22 -11.84
CA VAL A 249 11.59 1.06 -11.54
C VAL A 249 10.51 0.93 -12.61
N ARG A 250 10.90 0.89 -13.89
CA ARG A 250 9.96 0.71 -15.00
C ARG A 250 9.25 -0.64 -14.96
N GLU A 251 9.98 -1.73 -14.72
CA GLU A 251 9.43 -3.08 -14.64
C GLU A 251 8.48 -3.23 -13.43
N LYS A 252 8.82 -2.61 -12.28
CA LYS A 252 7.92 -2.55 -11.12
C LYS A 252 6.59 -1.86 -11.45
N LEU A 253 6.63 -0.73 -12.15
CA LEU A 253 5.42 -0.02 -12.59
C LEU A 253 4.59 -0.84 -13.59
N LEU A 254 5.25 -1.55 -14.51
CA LEU A 254 4.58 -2.46 -15.46
C LEU A 254 3.90 -3.62 -14.74
N MET A 255 4.58 -4.28 -13.79
CA MET A 255 4.02 -5.36 -12.97
C MET A 255 2.83 -4.88 -12.13
N ALA A 256 2.97 -3.73 -11.47
CA ALA A 256 1.89 -3.10 -10.70
C ALA A 256 0.67 -2.79 -11.57
N THR A 257 0.92 -2.26 -12.77
CA THR A 257 -0.12 -1.91 -13.74
C THR A 257 -0.82 -3.15 -14.29
N ALA A 258 -0.09 -4.22 -14.62
CA ALA A 258 -0.69 -5.47 -15.08
C ALA A 258 -1.52 -6.14 -13.98
N THR A 259 -1.01 -6.13 -12.74
CA THR A 259 -1.71 -6.72 -11.58
C THR A 259 -3.02 -6.00 -11.30
N SER A 260 -2.98 -4.65 -11.23
CA SER A 260 -4.18 -3.83 -11.03
C SER A 260 -5.12 -3.88 -12.24
N GLY A 261 -4.57 -3.79 -13.45
CA GLY A 261 -5.31 -3.80 -14.71
C GLY A 261 -6.10 -5.08 -14.95
N HIS A 262 -5.51 -6.25 -14.63
CA HIS A 262 -6.22 -7.52 -14.66
C HIS A 262 -7.36 -7.54 -13.64
N TYR A 263 -7.09 -7.11 -12.41
CA TYR A 263 -8.09 -7.11 -11.35
C TYR A 263 -9.29 -6.21 -11.68
N VAL A 264 -9.08 -4.99 -12.16
CA VAL A 264 -10.20 -4.08 -12.46
C VAL A 264 -11.10 -4.59 -13.60
N ARG A 265 -10.53 -5.35 -14.55
CA ARG A 265 -11.27 -5.93 -15.68
C ARG A 265 -11.99 -7.23 -15.32
N THR A 266 -11.46 -8.00 -14.37
CA THR A 266 -11.96 -9.36 -14.10
C THR A 266 -12.60 -9.55 -12.73
N ALA A 267 -12.33 -8.64 -11.79
CA ALA A 267 -12.60 -8.78 -10.35
C ALA A 267 -11.98 -10.04 -9.73
N THR A 268 -10.83 -10.48 -10.25
CA THR A 268 -10.09 -11.65 -9.77
C THR A 268 -8.62 -11.32 -9.53
N VAL A 269 -8.00 -11.97 -8.55
CA VAL A 269 -6.56 -11.89 -8.32
C VAL A 269 -5.84 -12.59 -9.49
N PRO A 270 -4.86 -11.95 -10.15
CA PRO A 270 -4.17 -12.55 -11.28
C PRO A 270 -3.23 -13.68 -10.85
N SER A 271 -3.15 -14.74 -11.66
CA SER A 271 -2.03 -15.69 -11.68
C SER A 271 -0.89 -15.16 -12.54
N TRP A 272 0.29 -15.77 -12.47
CA TRP A 272 1.42 -15.43 -13.36
C TRP A 272 1.05 -15.52 -14.85
N SER A 273 0.36 -16.59 -15.26
CA SER A 273 -0.12 -16.75 -16.64
C SER A 273 -1.12 -15.67 -17.06
N ALA A 274 -1.93 -15.16 -16.12
CA ALA A 274 -2.87 -14.07 -16.39
C ALA A 274 -2.12 -12.74 -16.59
N ILE A 275 -1.05 -12.50 -15.83
CA ILE A 275 -0.16 -11.34 -16.02
C ILE A 275 0.53 -11.40 -17.39
N ASP A 276 1.08 -12.56 -17.78
CA ASP A 276 1.71 -12.73 -19.10
C ASP A 276 0.72 -12.43 -20.23
N ASN A 277 -0.48 -13.03 -20.16
CA ASN A 277 -1.53 -12.77 -21.14
C ASN A 277 -1.98 -11.29 -21.13
N PHE A 278 -2.02 -10.64 -19.96
CA PHE A 278 -2.32 -9.21 -19.87
C PHE A 278 -1.28 -8.36 -20.61
N PHE A 279 0.02 -8.67 -20.47
CA PHE A 279 1.06 -7.97 -21.21
C PHE A 279 0.97 -8.17 -22.72
N ASP A 280 0.68 -9.39 -23.17
CA ASP A 280 0.45 -9.66 -24.59
C ASP A 280 -0.74 -8.87 -25.14
N GLN A 281 -1.85 -8.86 -24.41
CA GLN A 281 -3.03 -8.11 -24.79
C GLN A 281 -2.79 -6.61 -24.81
N TRP A 282 -2.08 -6.09 -23.80
CA TRP A 282 -1.72 -4.67 -23.72
C TRP A 282 -0.83 -4.25 -24.89
N LYS A 283 0.24 -5.00 -25.15
CA LYS A 283 1.17 -4.75 -26.26
C LYS A 283 0.47 -4.74 -27.62
N ASN A 284 -0.53 -5.60 -27.79
CA ASN A 284 -1.29 -5.71 -29.03
C ASN A 284 -2.50 -4.75 -29.11
N GLY A 285 -2.76 -3.95 -28.06
CA GLY A 285 -3.91 -3.04 -28.02
C GLY A 285 -5.27 -3.75 -27.99
N THR A 286 -5.32 -4.96 -27.42
CA THR A 286 -6.51 -5.84 -27.41
C THR A 286 -7.17 -5.97 -26.04
N LEU A 287 -6.71 -5.21 -25.04
CA LEU A 287 -7.37 -5.14 -23.74
C LEU A 287 -8.78 -4.56 -23.89
N ILE A 288 -9.77 -5.30 -23.38
CA ILE A 288 -11.18 -4.88 -23.30
C ILE A 288 -11.40 -4.19 -21.97
#